data_AF-A0A7I7X5P5-F1
#
_entry.id   AF-A0A7I7X5P5-F1
#
_cell.length_a   1.000
_cell.length_b   1.000
_cell.length_c   1.000
_cell.angle_alpha   90.00
_cell.angle_beta   90.00
_cell.angle_gamma   90.00
#
_symmetry.space_group_name_H-M   'P 1'
#
loop_
_entity.id
_entity.type
_entity.pdbx_description
1 polymer ?
#
loop_
_entity_poly.entity_id
_entity_poly.type
_entity_poly.pdbx_seq_one_letter_code
_entity_poly.pdbx_strand_id
1 'polypeptide(L)'
;MTAPDPATPDRFRFLAGYLAGRSIEVSQASPGEAAHTNGHAIFVSAGASAATQRREVLVQGALLGARSLEPRLVKALRARPSVARRYLALEGNRVLSEVADRLPLAATLRPGSPPPTATADESLRLARGRLTVADPPEWFGVIKPARLLRSAGAAGGKATEADLRFEVDVAQAPADDDDDDADESRILKLFDNPVFNFPALSDFLRKLLGGSRSGDSNSGGELPSRALRRGRPAGPNARPLPSRIRFADLKPAATAGIGGAWYPEWDVFADSYRPDWCRVVDFPLTAAAGSGAGVIHDDVLRRRLSRVGLGPKVLRGRSDGDELDLEALIDVFVDLRAGHSPPEHVYTERRKLDRNLGVLILLDASGSSTDTDPAGLAVHDHQRRAAATLAATLEELGDRVAVYGFRSQGRHCVELPAIKTFDQRFGAAGRARLDQLQPSGYTRLGAGIRGAGQILKTRAGTPNRLLLVLSDGFPYDVGYEGRYAEADVTKAIEELRSDGLGCLCLTIGATGQAHRPAFGAAGHAAAMTLAELSPQMDELFSAALAELAAPRPGPPRSG
;
A
#
# COMPACT_ATOMS: atom_id res chain seq x y z
N MET A 1 -0.11 -1.76 11.78
CA MET A 1 0.37 -1.97 13.15
C MET A 1 1.50 -0.99 13.39
N THR A 2 1.30 -0.09 14.34
CA THR A 2 2.24 0.96 14.76
C THR A 2 3.53 0.31 15.25
N ALA A 3 4.69 0.84 14.85
CA ALA A 3 5.98 0.40 15.39
C ALA A 3 5.94 0.47 16.93
N PRO A 4 6.46 -0.54 17.65
CA PRO A 4 6.48 -0.50 19.11
C PRO A 4 7.26 0.73 19.57
N ASP A 5 6.65 1.53 20.44
CA ASP A 5 7.26 2.71 21.03
C ASP A 5 8.56 2.29 21.75
N PRO A 6 9.72 2.92 21.47
CA PRO A 6 11.01 2.57 22.07
C PRO A 6 11.02 2.61 23.61
N ALA A 7 9.99 3.19 24.24
CA ALA A 7 9.81 3.22 25.69
C ALA A 7 9.07 1.99 26.28
N THR A 8 8.53 1.09 25.45
CA THR A 8 7.79 -0.08 25.94
C THR A 8 8.73 -1.20 26.43
N PRO A 9 8.40 -1.91 27.53
CA PRO A 9 9.25 -2.99 28.07
C PRO A 9 9.47 -4.19 27.15
N ASP A 10 8.63 -4.33 26.13
CA ASP A 10 8.61 -5.46 25.21
C ASP A 10 9.94 -5.60 24.44
N ARG A 11 10.75 -4.52 24.35
CA ARG A 11 12.13 -4.54 23.83
C ARG A 11 13.09 -5.50 24.55
N PHE A 12 12.73 -6.02 25.73
CA PHE A 12 13.53 -6.98 26.48
C PHE A 12 13.02 -8.42 26.36
N ARG A 13 12.03 -8.68 25.49
CA ARG A 13 11.40 -10.00 25.32
C ARG A 13 12.42 -11.07 24.91
N PHE A 14 13.35 -10.76 24.01
CA PHE A 14 14.39 -11.71 23.62
C PHE A 14 15.38 -12.00 24.75
N LEU A 15 15.77 -10.98 25.52
CA LEU A 15 16.62 -11.19 26.71
C LEU A 15 15.91 -12.10 27.72
N ALA A 16 14.62 -11.83 28.00
CA ALA A 16 13.80 -12.66 28.87
C ALA A 16 13.71 -14.10 28.36
N GLY A 17 13.46 -14.28 27.06
CA GLY A 17 13.32 -15.60 26.46
C GLY A 17 14.63 -16.39 26.41
N TYR A 18 15.74 -15.72 26.09
CA TYR A 18 17.08 -16.30 26.12
C TYR A 18 17.45 -16.81 27.52
N LEU A 19 17.17 -16.01 28.56
CA LEU A 19 17.45 -16.38 29.94
C LEU A 19 16.53 -17.50 30.44
N ALA A 20 15.24 -17.44 30.12
CA ALA A 20 14.25 -18.43 30.56
C ALA A 20 14.30 -19.75 29.76
N GLY A 21 14.96 -19.77 28.60
CA GLY A 21 14.99 -20.91 27.69
C GLY A 21 13.66 -21.20 26.99
N ARG A 22 12.71 -20.25 27.03
CA ARG A 22 11.37 -20.33 26.43
C ARG A 22 10.81 -18.93 26.17
N SER A 23 9.82 -18.79 25.29
CA SER A 23 9.16 -17.49 25.07
C SER A 23 8.51 -16.98 26.36
N ILE A 24 8.84 -15.74 26.74
CA ILE A 24 8.32 -15.04 27.92
C ILE A 24 7.98 -13.61 27.50
N GLU A 25 6.81 -13.14 27.90
CA GLU A 25 6.39 -11.75 27.66
C GLU A 25 7.02 -10.79 28.68
N VAL A 26 7.21 -9.53 28.30
CA VAL A 26 7.72 -8.49 29.21
C VAL A 26 6.76 -7.31 29.24
N SER A 27 6.20 -7.04 30.41
CA SER A 27 5.15 -6.03 30.63
C SER A 27 5.50 -5.10 31.79
N GLN A 28 4.83 -3.96 31.90
CA GLN A 28 4.97 -3.11 33.10
C GLN A 28 4.12 -3.67 34.24
N ALA A 29 4.69 -3.67 35.44
CA ALA A 29 3.93 -3.89 36.67
C ALA A 29 3.02 -2.69 36.97
N SER A 30 2.06 -2.85 37.87
CA SER A 30 1.24 -1.70 38.32
C SER A 30 2.12 -0.64 39.01
N PRO A 31 1.76 0.65 38.97
CA PRO A 31 2.53 1.69 39.66
C PRO A 31 2.79 1.36 41.14
N GLY A 32 4.04 1.47 41.58
CA GLY A 32 4.46 1.12 42.95
C GLY A 32 4.69 -0.37 43.20
N GLU A 33 4.45 -1.23 42.21
CA GLU A 33 4.72 -2.67 42.32
C GLU A 33 6.16 -2.99 41.89
N ALA A 34 6.89 -3.71 42.74
CA ALA A 34 8.23 -4.20 42.41
C ALA A 34 8.19 -5.26 41.30
N ALA A 35 9.30 -5.35 40.55
CA ALA A 35 9.45 -6.32 39.48
C ALA A 35 9.21 -7.75 39.96
N HIS A 36 8.50 -8.55 39.17
CA HIS A 36 8.17 -9.93 39.52
C HIS A 36 7.80 -10.74 38.27
N THR A 37 7.66 -12.06 38.41
CA THR A 37 7.16 -12.92 37.34
C THR A 37 5.99 -13.78 37.80
N ASN A 38 5.08 -14.09 36.86
CA ASN A 38 4.04 -15.10 37.04
C ASN A 38 4.40 -16.43 36.36
N GLY A 39 5.61 -16.57 35.78
CA GLY A 39 6.05 -17.74 35.05
C GLY A 39 5.89 -17.65 33.53
N HIS A 40 4.92 -16.87 33.02
CA HIS A 40 4.69 -16.67 31.58
C HIS A 40 5.11 -15.28 31.10
N ALA A 41 5.03 -14.30 32.00
CA ALA A 41 5.45 -12.92 31.78
C ALA A 41 6.34 -12.44 32.93
N ILE A 42 7.26 -11.54 32.61
CA ILE A 42 8.04 -10.75 33.56
C ILE A 42 7.44 -9.35 33.58
N PHE A 43 7.09 -8.89 34.78
CA PHE A 43 6.58 -7.55 35.03
C PHE A 43 7.72 -6.70 35.58
N VAL A 44 8.15 -5.68 34.83
CA VAL A 44 9.19 -4.73 35.23
C VAL A 44 8.60 -3.51 35.91
N SER A 45 9.39 -2.80 36.72
CA SER A 45 8.92 -1.64 37.46
C SER A 45 8.45 -0.52 36.51
N ALA A 46 7.25 0.00 36.75
CA ALA A 46 6.68 1.10 35.97
C ALA A 46 7.49 2.39 36.16
N GLY A 47 7.81 3.09 35.07
CA GLY A 47 8.57 4.34 35.10
C GLY A 47 10.08 4.20 35.40
N ALA A 48 10.59 2.99 35.59
CA ALA A 48 12.02 2.76 35.81
C ALA A 48 12.85 2.98 34.52
N SER A 49 14.12 3.35 34.68
CA SER A 49 15.03 3.53 33.54
C SER A 49 15.20 2.23 32.74
N ALA A 50 15.51 2.34 31.45
CA ALA A 50 15.79 1.17 30.60
C ALA A 50 16.92 0.28 31.14
N ALA A 51 17.91 0.87 31.83
CA ALA A 51 18.98 0.11 32.47
C ALA A 51 18.46 -0.69 33.69
N THR A 52 17.58 -0.09 34.49
CA THR A 52 16.96 -0.76 35.65
C THR A 52 16.05 -1.89 35.19
N GLN A 53 15.14 -1.65 34.25
CA GLN A 53 14.24 -2.67 33.70
C GLN A 53 15.02 -3.85 33.09
N ARG A 54 16.15 -3.58 32.43
CA ARG A 54 17.03 -4.62 31.90
C ARG A 54 17.61 -5.51 32.99
N ARG A 55 18.03 -4.93 34.12
CA ARG A 55 18.54 -5.68 35.29
C ARG A 55 17.44 -6.53 35.93
N GLU A 56 16.22 -5.98 36.02
CA GLU A 56 15.05 -6.69 36.54
C GLU A 56 14.69 -7.90 35.65
N VAL A 57 14.62 -7.71 34.33
CA VAL A 57 14.40 -8.81 33.37
C VAL A 57 15.52 -9.86 33.48
N LEU A 58 16.76 -9.41 33.67
CA LEU A 58 17.89 -10.31 33.78
C LEU A 58 17.76 -11.26 34.98
N VAL A 59 17.41 -10.75 36.16
CA VAL A 59 17.24 -11.60 37.37
C VAL A 59 15.99 -12.47 37.27
N GLN A 60 14.85 -11.88 36.90
CA GLN A 60 13.58 -12.61 36.84
C GLN A 60 13.62 -13.71 35.77
N GLY A 61 14.22 -13.43 34.61
CA GLY A 61 14.46 -14.40 33.54
C GLY A 61 15.43 -15.51 33.95
N ALA A 62 16.54 -15.16 34.61
CA ALA A 62 17.51 -16.13 35.10
C ALA A 62 16.93 -17.07 36.17
N LEU A 63 16.09 -16.56 37.08
CA LEU A 63 15.35 -17.38 38.05
C LEU A 63 14.41 -18.39 37.38
N LEU A 64 13.78 -18.02 36.26
CA LEU A 64 12.95 -18.93 35.47
C LEU A 64 13.80 -20.00 34.77
N GLY A 65 14.87 -19.59 34.10
CA GLY A 65 15.76 -20.49 33.35
C GLY A 65 16.47 -21.51 34.24
N ALA A 66 16.90 -21.09 35.44
CA ALA A 66 17.54 -21.96 36.42
C ALA A 66 16.55 -22.85 37.20
N ARG A 67 15.25 -22.81 36.86
CA ARG A 67 14.16 -23.54 37.54
C ARG A 67 14.07 -23.25 39.04
N SER A 68 14.51 -22.06 39.46
CA SER A 68 14.50 -21.58 40.84
C SER A 68 13.11 -21.25 41.38
N LEU A 69 12.10 -21.23 40.50
CA LEU A 69 10.70 -20.90 40.81
C LEU A 69 9.76 -22.10 40.58
N GLU A 70 10.25 -23.33 40.67
CA GLU A 70 9.41 -24.53 40.58
C GLU A 70 8.32 -24.56 41.68
N PRO A 71 7.12 -25.13 41.41
CA PRO A 71 6.01 -25.14 42.36
C PRO A 71 6.38 -25.72 43.74
N ARG A 72 7.28 -26.71 43.80
CA ARG A 72 7.76 -27.30 45.05
C ARG A 72 8.47 -26.28 45.95
N LEU A 73 9.34 -25.44 45.37
CA LEU A 73 10.09 -24.40 46.07
C LEU A 73 9.18 -23.22 46.40
N VAL A 74 8.32 -22.82 45.47
CA VAL A 74 7.41 -21.69 45.65
C VAL A 74 6.38 -21.95 46.75
N LYS A 75 5.83 -23.17 46.86
CA LYS A 75 4.93 -23.57 47.96
C LYS A 75 5.58 -23.37 49.33
N ALA A 76 6.88 -23.64 49.42
CA ALA A 76 7.67 -23.49 50.64
C ALA A 76 7.88 -22.02 51.08
N LEU A 77 7.63 -21.05 50.20
CA LEU A 77 7.73 -19.60 50.43
C LEU A 77 6.37 -18.94 50.69
N ARG A 78 5.26 -19.64 50.46
CA ARG A 78 3.89 -19.10 50.63
C ARG A 78 3.66 -18.70 52.09
N ALA A 79 3.04 -17.53 52.30
CA ALA A 79 2.80 -16.94 53.62
C ALA A 79 4.07 -16.73 54.48
N ARG A 80 5.26 -16.67 53.87
CA ARG A 80 6.54 -16.48 54.56
C ARG A 80 7.38 -15.39 53.87
N PRO A 81 6.99 -14.12 53.97
CA PRO A 81 7.63 -13.03 53.21
C PRO A 81 9.12 -12.84 53.55
N SER A 82 9.50 -13.01 54.82
CA SER A 82 10.91 -12.94 55.25
C SER A 82 11.77 -14.04 54.62
N VAL A 83 11.25 -15.26 54.55
CA VAL A 83 11.95 -16.40 53.92
C VAL A 83 12.02 -16.20 52.40
N ALA A 84 10.96 -15.70 51.77
CA ALA A 84 10.96 -15.39 50.34
C ALA A 84 12.00 -14.32 49.98
N ARG A 85 12.12 -13.27 50.80
CA ARG A 85 13.13 -12.21 50.61
C ARG A 85 14.56 -12.73 50.77
N ARG A 86 14.82 -13.55 51.80
CA ARG A 86 16.11 -14.21 52.03
C ARG A 86 16.45 -15.19 50.90
N TYR A 87 15.47 -15.94 50.42
CA TYR A 87 15.63 -16.86 49.30
C TYR A 87 15.98 -16.12 48.01
N LEU A 88 15.27 -15.03 47.71
CA LEU A 88 15.56 -14.20 46.52
C LEU A 88 16.98 -13.62 46.56
N ALA A 89 17.46 -13.19 47.73
CA ALA A 89 18.84 -12.70 47.87
C ALA A 89 19.88 -13.78 47.55
N LEU A 90 19.73 -14.98 48.13
CA LEU A 90 20.66 -16.09 47.89
C LEU A 90 20.60 -16.57 46.44
N GLU A 91 19.38 -16.84 45.98
CA GLU A 91 19.14 -17.46 44.69
C GLU A 91 19.38 -16.49 43.54
N GLY A 92 19.01 -15.22 43.68
CA GLY A 92 19.31 -14.18 42.70
C GLY A 92 20.82 -14.04 42.47
N ASN A 93 21.63 -14.04 43.53
CA ASN A 93 23.09 -14.02 43.42
C ASN A 93 23.66 -15.29 42.77
N ARG A 94 23.06 -16.45 43.06
CA ARG A 94 23.45 -17.74 42.45
C ARG A 94 23.20 -17.73 40.94
N VAL A 95 21.97 -17.40 40.51
CA VAL A 95 21.60 -17.40 39.08
C VAL A 95 22.35 -16.32 38.30
N LEU A 96 22.63 -15.16 38.91
CA LEU A 96 23.48 -14.14 38.30
C LEU A 96 24.89 -14.65 38.07
N SER A 97 25.46 -15.38 39.03
CA SER A 97 26.80 -15.97 38.90
C SER A 97 26.83 -17.06 37.81
N GLU A 98 25.76 -17.84 37.65
CA GLU A 98 25.63 -18.86 36.61
C GLU A 98 25.52 -18.26 35.20
N VAL A 99 24.80 -17.15 35.07
CA VAL A 99 24.59 -16.46 33.79
C VAL A 99 25.79 -15.57 33.41
N ALA A 100 26.61 -15.14 34.38
CA ALA A 100 27.78 -14.28 34.18
C ALA A 100 28.76 -14.83 33.13
N ASP A 101 28.88 -16.15 33.01
CA ASP A 101 29.78 -16.79 32.03
C ASP A 101 29.30 -16.61 30.58
N ARG A 102 28.00 -16.32 30.38
CA ARG A 102 27.37 -16.22 29.05
C ARG A 102 26.96 -14.79 28.69
N LEU A 103 26.73 -13.93 29.68
CA LEU A 103 26.29 -12.55 29.50
C LEU A 103 27.18 -11.59 30.29
N PRO A 104 27.98 -10.75 29.62
CA PRO A 104 28.83 -9.76 30.28
C PRO A 104 28.07 -8.80 31.21
N LEU A 105 26.81 -8.46 30.88
CA LEU A 105 25.98 -7.66 31.77
C LEU A 105 25.77 -8.35 33.13
N ALA A 106 25.53 -9.66 33.17
CA ALA A 106 25.43 -10.41 34.42
C ALA A 106 26.77 -10.44 35.17
N ALA A 107 27.89 -10.52 34.45
CA ALA A 107 29.23 -10.43 35.06
C ALA A 107 29.46 -9.08 35.76
N THR A 108 28.98 -7.97 35.20
CA THR A 108 29.07 -6.64 35.87
C THR A 108 28.21 -6.50 37.13
N LEU A 109 27.19 -7.35 37.28
CA LEU A 109 26.22 -7.31 38.38
C LEU A 109 26.51 -8.38 39.46
N ARG A 110 27.47 -9.27 39.19
CA ARG A 110 27.83 -10.37 40.08
C ARG A 110 28.42 -9.82 41.39
N PRO A 111 28.03 -10.34 42.57
CA PRO A 111 28.71 -10.00 43.81
C PRO A 111 30.18 -10.43 43.77
N GLY A 112 31.07 -9.65 44.37
CA GLY A 112 32.52 -9.93 44.36
C GLY A 112 32.93 -11.22 45.08
N SER A 113 32.04 -11.81 45.88
CA SER A 113 32.21 -13.11 46.52
C SER A 113 31.43 -14.21 45.77
N PRO A 114 31.93 -15.46 45.75
CA PRO A 114 31.20 -16.57 45.16
C PRO A 114 29.86 -16.80 45.89
N PRO A 115 28.83 -17.28 45.17
CA PRO A 115 27.53 -17.53 45.79
C PRO A 115 27.67 -18.60 46.90
N PRO A 116 27.01 -18.42 48.05
CA PRO A 116 27.11 -19.34 49.18
C PRO A 116 26.36 -20.67 48.95
N THR A 117 25.60 -20.78 47.86
CA THR A 117 24.78 -21.95 47.52
C THR A 117 25.07 -22.44 46.11
N ALA A 118 25.01 -23.75 45.90
CA ALA A 118 25.17 -24.39 44.60
C ALA A 118 23.83 -24.72 43.93
N THR A 119 22.75 -24.87 44.71
CA THR A 119 21.43 -25.29 44.21
C THR A 119 20.30 -24.47 44.82
N ALA A 120 19.17 -24.40 44.12
CA ALA A 120 17.96 -23.74 44.62
C ALA A 120 17.43 -24.36 45.93
N ASP A 121 17.53 -25.68 46.08
CA ASP A 121 17.16 -26.39 47.33
C ASP A 121 18.06 -25.97 48.50
N GLU A 122 19.35 -25.75 48.27
CA GLU A 122 20.28 -25.24 49.28
C GLU A 122 19.99 -23.78 49.63
N SER A 123 19.72 -22.92 48.64
CA SER A 123 19.26 -21.54 48.84
C SER A 123 18.02 -21.50 49.73
N LEU A 124 17.05 -22.39 49.51
CA LEU A 124 15.83 -22.49 50.33
C LEU A 124 16.12 -22.97 51.76
N ARG A 125 17.02 -23.95 51.93
CA ARG A 125 17.43 -24.42 53.27
C ARG A 125 18.11 -23.31 54.07
N LEU A 126 19.05 -22.59 53.48
CA LEU A 126 19.72 -21.46 54.14
C LEU A 126 18.77 -20.29 54.41
N ALA A 127 17.83 -20.01 53.49
CA ALA A 127 16.81 -18.99 53.70
C ALA A 127 15.92 -19.28 54.91
N ARG A 128 15.67 -20.56 55.24
CA ARG A 128 14.92 -21.00 56.45
C ARG A 128 15.77 -21.07 57.71
N GLY A 129 17.09 -21.07 57.59
CA GLY A 129 18.02 -21.16 58.70
C GLY A 129 18.15 -19.86 59.49
N ARG A 130 19.05 -19.88 60.48
CA ARG A 130 19.35 -18.72 61.35
C ARG A 130 20.49 -17.84 60.84
N LEU A 131 21.12 -18.21 59.71
CA LEU A 131 22.23 -17.44 59.14
C LEU A 131 21.76 -16.02 58.77
N THR A 132 22.57 -15.00 59.01
CA THR A 132 22.27 -13.63 58.56
C THR A 132 22.51 -13.56 57.04
N VAL A 133 21.49 -13.14 56.29
CA VAL A 133 21.53 -12.99 54.83
C VAL A 133 21.25 -11.51 54.53
N ALA A 134 22.10 -10.89 53.71
CA ALA A 134 21.89 -9.51 53.26
C ALA A 134 20.60 -9.39 52.44
N ASP A 135 19.94 -8.24 52.53
CA ASP A 135 18.73 -8.00 51.75
C ASP A 135 19.04 -7.96 50.24
N PRO A 136 18.11 -8.46 49.40
CA PRO A 136 18.28 -8.37 47.96
C PRO A 136 18.24 -6.90 47.52
N PRO A 137 19.04 -6.50 46.51
CA PRO A 137 18.89 -5.19 45.87
C PRO A 137 17.47 -4.98 45.33
N GLU A 138 16.99 -3.73 45.29
CA GLU A 138 15.62 -3.43 44.84
C GLU A 138 15.30 -3.96 43.44
N TRP A 139 16.27 -3.91 42.53
CA TRP A 139 16.14 -4.39 41.14
C TRP A 139 16.08 -5.92 41.02
N PHE A 140 16.26 -6.70 42.10
CA PHE A 140 15.90 -8.12 42.11
C PHE A 140 14.39 -8.31 42.08
N GLY A 141 13.62 -7.31 42.53
CA GLY A 141 12.17 -7.38 42.60
C GLY A 141 11.68 -8.24 43.78
N VAL A 142 10.56 -8.95 43.58
CA VAL A 142 9.91 -9.77 44.60
C VAL A 142 9.41 -11.09 44.03
N ILE A 143 9.45 -12.15 44.84
CA ILE A 143 8.79 -13.42 44.52
C ILE A 143 7.36 -13.33 45.02
N LYS A 144 6.38 -13.57 44.14
CA LYS A 144 4.95 -13.62 44.48
C LYS A 144 4.41 -15.06 44.38
N PRO A 145 4.46 -15.87 45.45
CA PRO A 145 4.08 -17.28 45.40
C PRO A 145 2.65 -17.52 44.90
N ALA A 146 1.70 -16.66 45.27
CA ALA A 146 0.31 -16.79 44.83
C ALA A 146 0.16 -16.71 43.30
N ARG A 147 0.87 -15.78 42.63
CA ARG A 147 0.82 -15.61 41.17
C ARG A 147 1.49 -16.77 40.43
N LEU A 148 2.62 -17.26 40.96
CA LEU A 148 3.37 -18.40 40.41
C LEU A 148 2.66 -19.74 40.57
N LEU A 149 1.90 -19.93 41.65
CA LEU A 149 1.12 -21.16 41.87
C LEU A 149 -0.20 -21.16 41.09
N ARG A 150 -0.81 -19.97 40.87
CA ARG A 150 -2.01 -19.85 40.04
C ARG A 150 -1.72 -20.19 38.58
N SER A 151 -0.57 -19.78 38.05
CA SER A 151 -0.17 -20.10 36.67
C SER A 151 0.22 -21.57 36.47
N ALA A 152 0.77 -22.23 37.51
CA ALA A 152 1.11 -23.65 37.44
C ALA A 152 -0.12 -24.57 37.19
N GLY A 153 -1.33 -24.13 37.53
CA GLY A 153 -2.58 -24.84 37.21
C GLY A 153 -3.11 -24.61 35.80
N ALA A 154 -2.67 -23.53 35.13
CA ALA A 154 -3.09 -23.20 33.76
C ALA A 154 -2.16 -23.83 32.69
N ALA A 155 -1.00 -24.36 33.10
CA ALA A 155 -0.06 -24.99 32.20
C ALA A 155 -0.44 -26.46 31.91
N GLY A 156 -1.30 -26.70 30.91
CA GLY A 156 -1.28 -27.98 30.18
C GLY A 156 -2.59 -28.75 29.96
N GLY A 157 -3.76 -28.11 29.90
CA GLY A 157 -4.97 -28.74 29.35
C GLY A 157 -5.07 -28.56 27.84
N LYS A 158 -5.42 -29.60 27.07
CA LYS A 158 -5.87 -29.43 25.67
C LYS A 158 -7.05 -28.45 25.68
N ALA A 159 -7.02 -27.46 24.78
CA ALA A 159 -8.13 -26.53 24.59
C ALA A 159 -9.43 -27.33 24.47
N THR A 160 -10.36 -27.05 25.37
CA THR A 160 -11.69 -27.65 25.33
C THR A 160 -12.57 -26.84 24.39
N GLU A 161 -13.64 -27.46 23.89
CA GLU A 161 -14.58 -26.79 22.97
C GLU A 161 -15.20 -25.51 23.58
N ALA A 162 -15.18 -25.39 24.92
CA ALA A 162 -15.58 -24.19 25.66
C ALA A 162 -14.62 -23.01 25.45
N ASP A 163 -13.31 -23.25 25.25
CA ASP A 163 -12.31 -22.19 25.03
C ASP A 163 -12.42 -21.55 23.63
N LEU A 164 -13.11 -22.22 22.70
CA LEU A 164 -13.42 -21.72 21.35
C LEU A 164 -14.71 -20.90 21.30
N ARG A 165 -15.49 -20.89 22.38
CA ARG A 165 -16.69 -20.07 22.51
C ARG A 165 -16.34 -18.89 23.40
N PHE A 166 -16.31 -17.68 22.82
CA PHE A 166 -16.22 -16.43 23.58
C PHE A 166 -17.53 -16.22 24.35
N GLU A 167 -17.78 -17.03 25.38
CA GLU A 167 -18.80 -16.77 26.39
C GLU A 167 -18.10 -16.26 27.64
N VAL A 168 -18.30 -14.97 27.93
CA VAL A 168 -17.90 -14.37 29.20
C VAL A 168 -18.89 -14.86 30.24
N ASP A 169 -18.49 -15.86 31.02
CA ASP A 169 -19.28 -16.35 32.15
C ASP A 169 -19.08 -15.39 33.35
N VAL A 170 -20.09 -14.58 33.66
CA VAL A 170 -20.05 -13.56 34.72
C VAL A 170 -20.35 -14.15 36.12
N ALA A 171 -20.50 -15.47 36.24
CA ALA A 171 -20.91 -16.09 37.48
C ALA A 171 -19.82 -16.98 38.09
N GLN A 172 -18.80 -16.36 38.71
CA GLN A 172 -18.07 -16.91 39.88
C GLN A 172 -17.01 -15.90 40.37
N ALA A 173 -17.42 -15.01 41.29
CA ALA A 173 -16.49 -14.37 42.21
C ALA A 173 -16.34 -15.29 43.44
N PRO A 174 -15.12 -15.60 43.91
CA PRO A 174 -14.95 -16.20 45.22
C PRO A 174 -15.26 -15.15 46.30
N ALA A 175 -15.96 -15.58 47.34
CA ALA A 175 -16.09 -14.82 48.58
C ALA A 175 -14.70 -14.73 49.23
N ASP A 176 -14.18 -13.51 49.38
CA ASP A 176 -13.11 -13.21 50.33
C ASP A 176 -13.80 -12.73 51.62
N ASP A 177 -13.56 -13.47 52.70
CA ASP A 177 -13.84 -13.08 54.09
C ASP A 177 -12.83 -12.03 54.56
N ASP A 178 -13.33 -11.21 55.50
CA ASP A 178 -12.67 -10.32 56.46
C ASP A 178 -12.37 -8.85 56.06
N ASP A 179 -13.38 -8.02 56.38
CA ASP A 179 -13.36 -6.87 57.31
C ASP A 179 -12.15 -5.91 57.32
N ASP A 180 -12.39 -4.68 56.84
CA ASP A 180 -12.28 -3.47 57.68
C ASP A 180 -12.94 -2.25 56.98
N ASP A 181 -13.63 -1.47 57.78
CA ASP A 181 -14.55 -0.37 57.43
C ASP A 181 -13.94 0.79 56.62
N ALA A 182 -14.76 1.29 55.69
CA ALA A 182 -15.08 2.71 55.41
C ALA A 182 -15.05 3.09 53.92
N ASP A 183 -16.27 3.36 53.44
CA ASP A 183 -16.67 4.33 52.42
C ASP A 183 -16.48 4.05 50.91
N GLU A 184 -17.66 3.88 50.31
CA GLU A 184 -18.09 4.37 48.99
C GLU A 184 -17.62 3.63 47.72
N SER A 185 -18.42 2.62 47.35
CA SER A 185 -18.98 2.37 46.01
C SER A 185 -18.45 3.23 44.86
N ARG A 186 -17.40 2.77 44.17
CA ARG A 186 -16.92 3.33 42.87
C ARG A 186 -17.16 2.41 41.66
N ILE A 187 -18.22 1.60 41.70
CA ILE A 187 -18.69 0.82 40.54
C ILE A 187 -19.85 1.52 39.79
N LEU A 188 -20.30 2.69 40.25
CA LEU A 188 -21.32 3.53 39.60
C LEU A 188 -20.78 4.87 39.07
N LYS A 189 -19.55 4.91 38.55
CA LYS A 189 -18.99 6.09 37.86
C LYS A 189 -18.39 5.81 36.48
N LEU A 190 -18.77 4.71 35.84
CA LEU A 190 -18.33 4.38 34.46
C LEU A 190 -19.45 4.45 33.41
N PHE A 191 -20.64 4.91 33.77
CA PHE A 191 -21.71 5.22 32.84
C PHE A 191 -22.24 6.63 33.08
N ASP A 192 -21.39 7.62 32.79
CA ASP A 192 -21.80 9.01 32.57
C ASP A 192 -20.66 9.76 31.85
N ASN A 193 -20.61 9.68 30.52
CA ASN A 193 -20.91 10.86 29.71
C ASN A 193 -20.91 10.56 28.20
N PRO A 194 -21.78 11.25 27.43
CA PRO A 194 -22.10 10.97 26.05
C PRO A 194 -21.24 11.82 25.10
N VAL A 195 -20.71 11.21 24.05
CA VAL A 195 -20.08 11.95 22.94
C VAL A 195 -20.55 11.35 21.62
N PHE A 196 -21.75 11.73 21.18
CA PHE A 196 -22.13 11.85 19.76
C PHE A 196 -23.41 12.69 19.67
N ASN A 197 -23.27 14.01 19.60
CA ASN A 197 -24.32 14.93 19.17
C ASN A 197 -23.65 16.00 18.29
N PHE A 198 -23.82 15.89 16.98
CA PHE A 198 -23.45 16.94 16.03
C PHE A 198 -24.69 17.78 15.69
N PRO A 199 -24.70 19.10 15.95
CA PRO A 199 -25.72 20.01 15.46
C PRO A 199 -25.36 20.43 14.03
N ALA A 200 -25.66 19.59 13.03
CA ALA A 200 -25.43 19.94 11.62
C ALA A 200 -26.35 19.20 10.63
N LEU A 201 -27.48 18.66 11.10
CA LEU A 201 -28.42 17.90 10.27
C LEU A 201 -29.84 18.47 10.22
N SER A 202 -30.16 19.54 10.97
CA SER A 202 -31.48 20.19 10.91
C SER A 202 -31.59 21.37 9.93
N ASP A 203 -30.48 21.97 9.50
CA ASP A 203 -30.49 23.13 8.59
C ASP A 203 -30.48 22.75 7.10
N PHE A 204 -30.08 21.52 6.80
CA PHE A 204 -30.09 20.99 5.43
C PHE A 204 -31.48 20.45 5.04
N LEU A 205 -32.23 19.89 6.00
CA LEU A 205 -33.59 19.38 5.76
C LEU A 205 -34.68 20.47 5.74
N ARG A 206 -34.36 21.70 6.16
CA ARG A 206 -35.23 22.88 5.98
C ARG A 206 -35.06 23.60 4.64
N LYS A 207 -34.00 23.27 3.88
CA LYS A 207 -33.67 23.91 2.60
C LYS A 207 -34.08 23.08 1.37
N LEU A 208 -34.49 21.83 1.59
CA LEU A 208 -34.93 20.88 0.56
C LEU A 208 -36.46 20.69 0.51
N LEU A 209 -37.22 21.35 1.38
CA LEU A 209 -38.67 21.20 1.44
C LEU A 209 -39.37 22.56 1.58
N GLY A 210 -39.57 23.26 0.46
CA GLY A 210 -40.59 24.31 0.34
C GLY A 210 -40.11 25.64 -0.22
N GLY A 211 -40.69 26.05 -1.36
CA GLY A 211 -40.52 27.42 -1.85
C GLY A 211 -40.93 27.69 -3.30
N SER A 212 -42.02 27.11 -3.80
CA SER A 212 -42.66 27.54 -5.04
C SER A 212 -43.20 28.98 -4.91
N ARG A 213 -42.86 29.85 -5.86
CA ARG A 213 -43.74 30.96 -6.27
C ARG A 213 -43.41 31.40 -7.69
N SER A 214 -44.38 31.14 -8.56
CA SER A 214 -44.57 31.72 -9.90
C SER A 214 -44.87 33.22 -9.76
N GLY A 215 -44.37 34.02 -10.70
CA GLY A 215 -44.60 35.45 -10.82
C GLY A 215 -44.40 35.87 -12.27
N ASP A 216 -45.42 36.53 -12.78
CA ASP A 216 -45.85 36.60 -14.17
C ASP A 216 -45.12 37.65 -15.02
N SER A 217 -45.35 37.50 -16.32
CA SER A 217 -45.06 38.31 -17.48
C SER A 217 -45.37 39.82 -17.37
N ASN A 218 -44.62 40.65 -18.10
CA ASN A 218 -45.11 41.35 -19.32
C ASN A 218 -44.17 42.53 -19.72
N SER A 219 -44.23 42.88 -21.02
CA SER A 219 -43.90 44.19 -21.65
C SER A 219 -42.65 44.27 -22.55
N GLY A 220 -42.81 43.82 -23.80
CA GLY A 220 -43.14 44.65 -24.97
C GLY A 220 -42.26 45.87 -25.38
N GLY A 221 -41.82 45.85 -26.65
CA GLY A 221 -41.55 47.01 -27.55
C GLY A 221 -40.26 47.80 -27.29
N GLU A 222 -39.48 48.34 -28.23
CA GLU A 222 -39.55 48.59 -29.67
C GLU A 222 -38.11 48.79 -30.21
N LEU A 223 -37.92 48.72 -31.54
CA LEU A 223 -36.68 49.10 -32.26
C LEU A 223 -36.46 50.63 -32.21
N PRO A 224 -35.20 51.12 -32.29
CA PRO A 224 -34.78 51.66 -33.60
C PRO A 224 -33.26 51.57 -33.94
N SER A 225 -33.03 51.51 -35.25
CA SER A 225 -31.93 52.10 -36.05
C SER A 225 -30.46 52.11 -35.54
N ARG A 226 -29.62 51.42 -36.33
CA ARG A 226 -28.25 51.78 -36.79
C ARG A 226 -27.49 52.86 -35.98
N ALA A 227 -26.43 52.44 -35.29
CA ALA A 227 -25.25 53.27 -35.03
C ALA A 227 -23.99 52.39 -34.89
N LEU A 228 -22.97 52.69 -35.69
CA LEU A 228 -21.61 52.15 -35.59
C LEU A 228 -21.05 52.38 -34.18
N ARG A 229 -20.68 51.31 -33.45
CA ARG A 229 -19.92 51.42 -32.19
C ARG A 229 -18.80 50.38 -32.11
N ARG A 230 -17.61 50.90 -31.80
CA ARG A 230 -16.40 50.20 -31.32
C ARG A 230 -16.76 49.07 -30.34
N GLY A 231 -16.15 47.90 -30.55
CA GLY A 231 -16.36 46.71 -29.72
C GLY A 231 -16.04 46.96 -28.24
N ARG A 232 -17.01 46.62 -27.38
CA ARG A 232 -16.84 46.48 -25.93
C ARG A 232 -16.14 45.16 -25.60
N PRO A 233 -15.43 45.06 -24.46
CA PRO A 233 -14.86 43.79 -23.99
C PRO A 233 -15.98 42.79 -23.70
N ALA A 234 -15.70 41.51 -23.97
CA ALA A 234 -16.63 40.40 -23.77
C ALA A 234 -17.09 40.31 -22.30
N GLY A 235 -18.38 40.10 -22.07
CA GLY A 235 -18.96 39.93 -20.74
C GLY A 235 -18.56 38.58 -20.08
N PRO A 236 -18.76 38.43 -18.76
CA PRO A 236 -18.26 37.30 -17.97
C PRO A 236 -18.84 35.92 -18.34
N ASN A 237 -19.82 35.85 -19.26
CA ASN A 237 -20.43 34.61 -19.77
C ASN A 237 -20.22 34.41 -21.29
N ALA A 238 -19.27 35.10 -21.92
CA ALA A 238 -18.99 34.91 -23.34
C ALA A 238 -18.25 33.57 -23.57
N ARG A 239 -18.91 32.61 -24.23
CA ARG A 239 -18.26 31.38 -24.69
C ARG A 239 -17.15 31.74 -25.69
N PRO A 240 -15.91 31.25 -25.52
CA PRO A 240 -14.83 31.52 -26.46
C PRO A 240 -15.20 30.93 -27.84
N LEU A 241 -14.84 31.65 -28.91
CA LEU A 241 -15.01 31.15 -30.27
C LEU A 241 -14.14 29.89 -30.44
N PRO A 242 -14.66 28.83 -31.08
CA PRO A 242 -13.88 27.62 -31.33
C PRO A 242 -12.60 27.98 -32.09
N SER A 243 -11.46 27.59 -31.54
CA SER A 243 -10.18 27.72 -32.22
C SER A 243 -10.19 26.84 -33.47
N ARG A 244 -10.33 27.44 -34.65
CA ARG A 244 -10.17 26.71 -35.91
C ARG A 244 -8.74 26.22 -36.03
N ILE A 245 -8.53 24.92 -35.84
CA ILE A 245 -7.25 24.25 -36.11
C ILE A 245 -7.08 24.15 -37.63
N ARG A 246 -5.90 24.50 -38.12
CA ARG A 246 -5.52 24.32 -39.53
C ARG A 246 -4.98 22.90 -39.67
N PHE A 247 -5.64 22.07 -40.47
CA PHE A 247 -5.07 20.78 -40.90
C PHE A 247 -3.77 21.07 -41.66
N ALA A 248 -2.65 20.58 -41.15
CA ALA A 248 -1.39 20.66 -41.87
C ALA A 248 -1.32 19.49 -42.85
N ASP A 249 -1.12 19.79 -44.14
CA ASP A 249 -0.78 18.81 -45.17
C ASP A 249 0.65 18.27 -44.93
N LEU A 250 0.81 17.46 -43.89
CA LEU A 250 2.02 16.67 -43.69
C LEU A 250 2.00 15.53 -44.71
N LYS A 251 2.99 15.48 -45.61
CA LYS A 251 3.17 14.35 -46.52
C LYS A 251 3.18 13.04 -45.72
N PRO A 252 2.36 12.04 -46.07
CA PRO A 252 2.26 10.80 -45.30
C PRO A 252 3.63 10.11 -45.23
N ALA A 253 3.96 9.54 -44.08
CA ALA A 253 5.23 8.83 -43.86
C ALA A 253 5.40 7.67 -44.87
N ALA A 254 4.30 7.13 -45.39
CA ALA A 254 4.28 6.13 -46.46
C ALA A 254 4.95 6.60 -47.77
N THR A 255 4.97 7.91 -48.05
CA THR A 255 5.66 8.50 -49.22
C THR A 255 7.17 8.67 -49.02
N ALA A 256 7.67 8.57 -47.78
CA ALA A 256 9.06 8.85 -47.42
C ALA A 256 9.97 7.60 -47.39
N GLY A 257 9.49 6.44 -47.86
CA GLY A 257 10.30 5.20 -47.89
C GLY A 257 10.62 4.62 -46.51
N ILE A 258 9.93 5.07 -45.46
CA ILE A 258 10.10 4.57 -44.10
C ILE A 258 9.51 3.15 -44.04
N GLY A 259 10.32 2.19 -43.58
CA GLY A 259 9.91 0.79 -43.44
C GLY A 259 8.66 0.67 -42.57
N GLY A 260 7.71 -0.17 -42.99
CA GLY A 260 6.51 -0.48 -42.21
C GLY A 260 6.30 -1.98 -42.15
N ALA A 261 5.81 -2.47 -41.02
CA ALA A 261 5.47 -3.87 -40.84
C ALA A 261 4.01 -4.11 -41.23
N TRP A 262 3.77 -5.26 -41.85
CA TRP A 262 2.42 -5.70 -42.19
C TRP A 262 1.83 -6.50 -41.04
N TYR A 263 0.55 -6.24 -40.76
CA TYR A 263 -0.21 -6.86 -39.69
C TYR A 263 -1.54 -7.40 -40.25
N PRO A 264 -2.03 -8.52 -39.70
CA PRO A 264 -3.33 -9.02 -40.06
C PRO A 264 -4.44 -8.14 -39.49
N GLU A 265 -5.61 -8.20 -40.11
CA GLU A 265 -6.86 -7.62 -39.62
C GLU A 265 -7.91 -8.72 -39.49
N TRP A 266 -8.68 -8.68 -38.41
CA TRP A 266 -9.77 -9.61 -38.20
C TRP A 266 -11.02 -9.18 -38.97
N ASP A 267 -11.53 -10.09 -39.80
CA ASP A 267 -12.79 -9.91 -40.49
C ASP A 267 -13.91 -10.65 -39.76
N VAL A 268 -14.75 -9.91 -39.06
CA VAL A 268 -15.89 -10.49 -38.30
C VAL A 268 -16.96 -11.11 -39.19
N PHE A 269 -17.07 -10.69 -40.45
CA PHE A 269 -18.08 -11.23 -41.37
C PHE A 269 -17.60 -12.52 -42.03
N ALA A 270 -16.29 -12.66 -42.24
CA ALA A 270 -15.67 -13.86 -42.77
C ALA A 270 -15.14 -14.81 -41.68
N ASP A 271 -15.27 -14.45 -40.40
CA ASP A 271 -14.76 -15.16 -39.22
C ASP A 271 -13.30 -15.63 -39.39
N SER A 272 -12.47 -14.78 -40.00
CA SER A 272 -11.10 -15.13 -40.37
C SER A 272 -10.18 -13.92 -40.43
N TYR A 273 -8.88 -14.16 -40.34
CA TYR A 273 -7.88 -13.11 -40.50
C TYR A 273 -7.61 -12.83 -41.98
N ARG A 274 -7.52 -11.54 -42.31
CA ARG A 274 -6.94 -11.06 -43.57
C ARG A 274 -5.43 -10.87 -43.34
N PRO A 275 -4.56 -11.75 -43.87
CA PRO A 275 -3.12 -11.64 -43.68
C PRO A 275 -2.56 -10.42 -44.41
N ASP A 276 -1.52 -9.81 -43.86
CA ASP A 276 -0.80 -8.67 -44.43
C ASP A 276 -1.70 -7.54 -44.95
N TRP A 277 -2.79 -7.26 -44.22
CA TRP A 277 -3.83 -6.34 -44.67
C TRP A 277 -3.50 -4.89 -44.32
N CYS A 278 -2.97 -4.67 -43.12
CA CYS A 278 -2.67 -3.36 -42.57
C CYS A 278 -1.16 -3.12 -42.53
N ARG A 279 -0.69 -1.97 -42.99
CA ARG A 279 0.72 -1.58 -42.87
C ARG A 279 0.87 -0.52 -41.79
N VAL A 280 1.63 -0.85 -40.74
CA VAL A 280 1.95 0.05 -39.63
C VAL A 280 3.37 0.57 -39.79
N VAL A 281 3.52 1.89 -39.67
CA VAL A 281 4.79 2.61 -39.83
C VAL A 281 5.04 3.41 -38.55
N ASP A 282 6.09 3.07 -37.81
CA ASP A 282 6.61 3.89 -36.72
C ASP A 282 7.76 4.77 -37.20
N PHE A 283 7.78 6.03 -36.75
CA PHE A 283 8.83 6.97 -37.13
C PHE A 283 9.06 8.02 -36.03
N PRO A 284 10.29 8.52 -35.85
CA PRO A 284 10.57 9.54 -34.85
C PRO A 284 9.91 10.88 -35.23
N LEU A 285 9.12 11.45 -34.33
CA LEU A 285 8.57 12.79 -34.51
C LEU A 285 9.66 13.82 -34.22
N THR A 286 10.17 14.47 -35.26
CA THR A 286 11.15 15.57 -35.13
C THR A 286 10.42 16.88 -34.90
N ALA A 287 10.74 17.54 -33.79
CA ALA A 287 10.17 18.83 -33.44
C ALA A 287 11.26 19.90 -33.31
N ALA A 288 11.00 21.10 -33.85
CA ALA A 288 11.78 22.28 -33.52
C ALA A 288 11.55 22.66 -32.06
N ALA A 289 12.57 23.19 -31.37
CA ALA A 289 12.46 23.60 -29.97
C ALA A 289 11.37 24.67 -29.81
N GLY A 290 10.35 24.39 -28.99
CA GLY A 290 9.22 25.28 -28.69
C GLY A 290 8.71 25.06 -27.27
N SER A 291 7.72 25.84 -26.84
CA SER A 291 7.03 25.60 -25.56
C SER A 291 6.33 24.24 -25.62
N GLY A 292 6.64 23.35 -24.68
CA GLY A 292 6.07 22.00 -24.61
C GLY A 292 4.84 21.90 -23.70
N ALA A 293 4.17 20.74 -23.74
CA ALA A 293 2.92 20.50 -23.02
C ALA A 293 3.10 20.83 -21.55
N GLY A 294 2.15 21.59 -21.00
CA GLY A 294 2.05 21.79 -19.57
C GLY A 294 1.86 20.44 -18.88
N VAL A 295 2.87 19.99 -18.13
CA VAL A 295 2.72 18.87 -17.20
C VAL A 295 2.13 19.45 -15.92
N ILE A 296 0.91 19.04 -15.60
CA ILE A 296 0.26 19.39 -14.35
C ILE A 296 0.76 18.42 -13.29
N HIS A 297 1.24 18.94 -12.16
CA HIS A 297 1.59 18.08 -11.03
C HIS A 297 0.31 17.56 -10.38
N ASP A 298 0.09 16.25 -10.47
CA ASP A 298 -1.05 15.57 -9.85
C ASP A 298 -0.54 14.65 -8.73
N ASP A 299 -0.58 15.17 -7.50
CA ASP A 299 -0.17 14.44 -6.29
C ASP A 299 -1.03 13.22 -6.00
N VAL A 300 -2.31 13.25 -6.39
CA VAL A 300 -3.24 12.14 -6.19
C VAL A 300 -2.86 11.00 -7.12
N LEU A 301 -2.64 11.29 -8.40
CA LEU A 301 -2.19 10.32 -9.39
C LEU A 301 -0.86 9.70 -8.96
N ARG A 302 0.11 10.52 -8.56
CA ARG A 302 1.42 10.06 -8.07
C ARG A 302 1.27 9.11 -6.89
N ARG A 303 0.46 9.48 -5.88
CA ARG A 303 0.22 8.68 -4.68
C ARG A 303 -0.50 7.37 -4.98
N ARG A 304 -1.40 7.37 -5.96
CA ARG A 304 -2.15 6.17 -6.37
C ARG A 304 -1.25 5.23 -7.16
N LEU A 305 -0.60 5.74 -8.20
CA LEU A 305 0.34 4.96 -9.00
C LEU A 305 1.53 4.45 -8.18
N SER A 306 1.97 5.12 -7.12
CA SER A 306 3.03 4.60 -6.24
C SER A 306 2.65 3.32 -5.47
N ARG A 307 1.35 3.01 -5.36
CA ARG A 307 0.84 1.79 -4.74
C ARG A 307 0.84 0.59 -5.69
N VAL A 308 1.00 0.83 -6.99
CA VAL A 308 1.09 -0.22 -8.01
C VAL A 308 2.48 -0.84 -7.93
N GLY A 309 2.64 -1.80 -7.02
CA GLY A 309 3.85 -2.61 -6.87
C GLY A 309 3.68 -3.97 -7.54
N LEU A 310 4.56 -4.28 -8.49
CA LEU A 310 4.34 -5.38 -9.44
C LEU A 310 5.35 -6.53 -9.32
N GLY A 311 6.47 -6.31 -8.62
CA GLY A 311 7.48 -7.34 -8.37
C GLY A 311 7.79 -7.51 -6.88
N PRO A 312 8.22 -8.71 -6.44
CA PRO A 312 8.58 -8.97 -5.05
C PRO A 312 9.80 -8.15 -4.65
N LYS A 313 9.71 -7.48 -3.51
CA LYS A 313 10.78 -6.75 -2.83
C LYS A 313 10.85 -7.30 -1.41
N VAL A 314 12.05 -7.73 -1.02
CA VAL A 314 12.34 -8.18 0.34
C VAL A 314 12.61 -6.94 1.19
N LEU A 315 11.79 -6.71 2.19
CA LEU A 315 12.03 -5.72 3.23
C LEU A 315 12.74 -6.41 4.38
N ARG A 316 13.91 -5.92 4.76
CA ARG A 316 14.71 -6.45 5.88
C ARG A 316 14.47 -5.65 7.15
N GLY A 317 14.92 -6.17 8.30
CA GLY A 317 14.89 -5.44 9.56
C GLY A 317 13.48 -5.21 10.11
N ARG A 318 12.61 -6.22 10.05
CA ARG A 318 11.23 -6.14 10.52
C ARG A 318 11.04 -6.87 11.83
N SER A 319 10.11 -6.38 12.65
CA SER A 319 9.72 -7.02 13.92
C SER A 319 8.98 -8.34 13.72
N ASP A 320 8.37 -8.51 12.55
CA ASP A 320 7.62 -9.68 12.14
C ASP A 320 7.75 -9.83 10.62
N GLY A 321 7.71 -11.07 10.12
CA GLY A 321 7.92 -11.37 8.72
C GLY A 321 7.98 -12.86 8.41
N ASP A 322 8.21 -13.16 7.14
CA ASP A 322 8.12 -14.50 6.57
C ASP A 322 9.36 -15.37 6.88
N GLU A 323 10.54 -14.74 6.88
CA GLU A 323 11.85 -15.42 7.06
C GLU A 323 12.75 -14.62 8.01
N LEU A 324 13.68 -15.31 8.70
CA LEU A 324 14.68 -14.66 9.55
C LEU A 324 15.80 -14.04 8.71
N ASP A 325 16.11 -12.78 9.01
CA ASP A 325 17.32 -12.11 8.53
C ASP A 325 18.52 -12.55 9.40
N LEU A 326 19.35 -13.45 8.86
CA LEU A 326 20.51 -13.97 9.57
C LEU A 326 21.50 -12.86 9.97
N GLU A 327 21.62 -11.81 9.16
CA GLU A 327 22.55 -10.71 9.42
C GLU A 327 22.06 -9.87 10.61
N ALA A 328 20.78 -9.46 10.58
CA ALA A 328 20.16 -8.76 11.70
C ALA A 328 20.13 -9.61 12.98
N LEU A 329 19.95 -10.92 12.85
CA LEU A 329 20.00 -11.84 14.00
C LEU A 329 21.41 -11.89 14.62
N ILE A 330 22.46 -11.98 13.80
CA ILE A 330 23.85 -11.94 14.27
C ILE A 330 24.11 -10.63 15.03
N ASP A 331 23.68 -9.50 14.48
CA ASP A 331 23.85 -8.19 15.12
C ASP A 331 23.16 -8.13 16.49
N VAL A 332 21.92 -8.64 16.60
CA VAL A 332 21.22 -8.74 17.89
C VAL A 332 21.99 -9.61 18.88
N PHE A 333 22.55 -10.74 18.45
CA PHE A 333 23.37 -11.60 19.33
C PHE A 333 24.67 -10.92 19.77
N VAL A 334 25.32 -10.19 18.87
CA VAL A 334 26.52 -9.39 19.18
C VAL A 334 26.19 -8.32 20.20
N ASP A 335 25.10 -7.58 20.00
CA ASP A 335 24.64 -6.54 20.91
C ASP A 335 24.31 -7.09 22.29
N LEU A 336 23.59 -8.21 22.35
CA LEU A 336 23.27 -8.90 23.62
C LEU A 336 24.53 -9.33 24.37
N ARG A 337 25.54 -9.83 23.64
CA ARG A 337 26.85 -10.14 24.24
C ARG A 337 27.62 -8.88 24.65
N ALA A 338 27.47 -7.78 23.92
CA ALA A 338 28.05 -6.49 24.31
C ALA A 338 27.29 -5.79 25.46
N GLY A 339 26.18 -6.36 25.93
CA GLY A 339 25.36 -5.82 27.02
C GLY A 339 24.28 -4.82 26.58
N HIS A 340 24.08 -4.66 25.28
CA HIS A 340 23.01 -3.87 24.67
C HIS A 340 21.77 -4.75 24.39
N SER A 341 20.59 -4.13 24.31
CA SER A 341 19.32 -4.82 23.99
C SER A 341 18.57 -3.98 22.96
N PRO A 342 18.91 -4.12 21.67
CA PRO A 342 18.25 -3.39 20.59
C PRO A 342 16.83 -3.91 20.33
N PRO A 343 15.98 -3.15 19.62
CA PRO A 343 14.68 -3.62 19.15
C PRO A 343 14.80 -4.86 18.23
N GLU A 344 13.83 -5.76 18.31
CA GLU A 344 13.86 -7.09 17.70
C GLU A 344 13.47 -7.08 16.21
N HIS A 345 14.28 -6.44 15.38
CA HIS A 345 14.04 -6.31 13.94
C HIS A 345 14.76 -7.39 13.14
N VAL A 346 14.46 -8.67 13.41
CA VAL A 346 15.19 -9.83 12.87
C VAL A 346 14.50 -10.57 11.73
N TYR A 347 13.36 -10.06 11.25
CA TYR A 347 12.59 -10.70 10.19
C TYR A 347 12.71 -9.96 8.86
N THR A 348 12.48 -10.70 7.78
CA THR A 348 12.30 -10.20 6.43
C THR A 348 10.86 -10.40 5.99
N GLU A 349 10.31 -9.43 5.25
CA GLU A 349 8.94 -9.45 4.75
C GLU A 349 8.95 -9.31 3.22
N ARG A 350 8.30 -10.23 2.50
CA ARG A 350 8.23 -10.17 1.03
C ARG A 350 6.97 -9.42 0.59
N ARG A 351 7.13 -8.24 -0.02
CA ARG A 351 6.01 -7.46 -0.57
C ARG A 351 6.17 -7.22 -2.05
N LYS A 352 5.08 -7.17 -2.81
CA LYS A 352 5.13 -6.74 -4.21
C LYS A 352 5.32 -5.21 -4.28
N LEU A 353 6.55 -4.72 -4.21
CA LEU A 353 6.88 -3.27 -4.24
C LEU A 353 7.84 -2.88 -5.37
N ASP A 354 8.40 -3.86 -6.09
CA ASP A 354 9.31 -3.57 -7.19
C ASP A 354 8.54 -3.08 -8.42
N ARG A 355 9.06 -2.03 -9.07
CA ARG A 355 8.42 -1.36 -10.21
C ARG A 355 9.06 -1.79 -11.52
N ASN A 356 8.81 -3.06 -11.84
CA ASN A 356 9.24 -3.68 -13.09
C ASN A 356 8.14 -3.57 -14.17
N LEU A 357 7.74 -2.34 -14.48
CA LEU A 357 6.66 -2.03 -15.42
C LEU A 357 7.17 -1.25 -16.63
N GLY A 358 6.78 -1.75 -17.81
CA GLY A 358 6.95 -1.06 -19.08
C GLY A 358 5.59 -0.58 -19.57
N VAL A 359 5.42 0.73 -19.75
CA VAL A 359 4.16 1.34 -20.23
C VAL A 359 4.37 1.97 -21.59
N LEU A 360 3.55 1.61 -22.58
CA LEU A 360 3.47 2.35 -23.84
C LEU A 360 2.15 3.13 -23.84
N ILE A 361 2.24 4.45 -23.87
CA ILE A 361 1.10 5.34 -24.01
C ILE A 361 0.85 5.59 -25.50
N LEU A 362 -0.29 5.13 -26.00
CA LEU A 362 -0.74 5.31 -27.37
C LEU A 362 -1.80 6.41 -27.39
N LEU A 363 -1.42 7.60 -27.85
CA LEU A 363 -2.28 8.77 -27.92
C LEU A 363 -2.94 8.85 -29.30
N ASP A 364 -4.27 8.79 -29.32
CA ASP A 364 -5.04 9.03 -30.52
C ASP A 364 -4.86 10.48 -31.00
N ALA A 365 -4.50 10.64 -32.26
CA ALA A 365 -4.31 11.92 -32.93
C ALA A 365 -5.13 11.96 -34.23
N SER A 366 -6.26 11.27 -34.25
CA SER A 366 -7.22 11.28 -35.36
C SER A 366 -8.05 12.56 -35.41
N GLY A 367 -8.66 12.82 -36.58
CA GLY A 367 -9.45 14.03 -36.83
C GLY A 367 -10.73 14.16 -35.99
N SER A 368 -11.24 13.10 -35.36
CA SER A 368 -12.42 13.15 -34.48
C SER A 368 -12.15 13.86 -33.14
N SER A 369 -10.87 14.02 -32.76
CA SER A 369 -10.45 14.69 -31.52
C SER A 369 -10.59 16.23 -31.55
N THR A 370 -11.31 16.77 -32.55
CA THR A 370 -11.60 18.20 -32.71
C THR A 370 -12.86 18.69 -32.01
N ASP A 371 -13.64 17.80 -31.36
CA ASP A 371 -14.74 18.25 -30.51
C ASP A 371 -14.20 19.11 -29.36
N THR A 372 -14.90 20.21 -29.07
CA THR A 372 -14.54 21.15 -28.02
C THR A 372 -15.37 20.90 -26.77
N ASP A 373 -14.73 20.93 -25.61
CA ASP A 373 -15.42 20.87 -24.33
C ASP A 373 -16.32 22.12 -24.10
N PRO A 374 -17.19 22.12 -23.07
CA PRO A 374 -18.01 23.29 -22.72
C PRO A 374 -17.20 24.56 -22.34
N ALA A 375 -15.90 24.42 -22.08
CA ALA A 375 -14.96 25.50 -21.75
C ALA A 375 -14.15 26.00 -22.97
N GLY A 376 -14.35 25.42 -24.16
CA GLY A 376 -13.69 25.79 -25.42
C GLY A 376 -12.31 25.19 -25.67
N LEU A 377 -11.87 24.18 -24.90
CA LEU A 377 -10.64 23.43 -25.16
C LEU A 377 -10.95 22.23 -26.06
N ALA A 378 -10.09 21.95 -27.05
CA ALA A 378 -10.21 20.76 -27.88
C ALA A 378 -9.98 19.50 -27.03
N VAL A 379 -10.78 18.45 -27.23
CA VAL A 379 -10.61 17.13 -26.58
C VAL A 379 -9.17 16.63 -26.72
N HIS A 380 -8.55 16.85 -27.89
CA HIS A 380 -7.14 16.58 -28.13
C HIS A 380 -6.19 17.23 -27.12
N ASP A 381 -6.43 18.49 -26.73
CA ASP A 381 -5.55 19.18 -25.77
C ASP A 381 -5.64 18.54 -24.37
N HIS A 382 -6.81 18.05 -23.98
CA HIS A 382 -7.00 17.33 -22.72
C HIS A 382 -6.27 15.98 -22.74
N GLN A 383 -6.41 15.21 -23.83
CA GLN A 383 -5.72 13.92 -23.99
C GLN A 383 -4.21 14.10 -24.05
N ARG A 384 -3.71 15.13 -24.74
CA ARG A 384 -2.29 15.49 -24.81
C ARG A 384 -1.72 15.84 -23.44
N ARG A 385 -2.42 16.67 -22.67
CA ARG A 385 -2.03 17.01 -21.29
C ARG A 385 -2.04 15.79 -20.39
N ALA A 386 -3.06 14.94 -20.51
CA ALA A 386 -3.14 13.70 -19.76
C ALA A 386 -1.98 12.76 -20.08
N ALA A 387 -1.64 12.58 -21.36
CA ALA A 387 -0.49 11.81 -21.80
C ALA A 387 0.82 12.35 -21.21
N ALA A 388 1.00 13.68 -21.21
CA ALA A 388 2.17 14.33 -20.64
C ALA A 388 2.29 14.10 -19.14
N THR A 389 1.19 14.27 -18.39
CA THR A 389 1.14 14.05 -16.94
C THR A 389 1.40 12.58 -16.60
N LEU A 390 0.71 11.63 -17.26
CA LEU A 390 0.91 10.20 -17.04
C LEU A 390 2.35 9.78 -17.35
N ALA A 391 2.91 10.21 -18.48
CA ALA A 391 4.28 9.89 -18.85
C ALA A 391 5.30 10.41 -17.82
N ALA A 392 5.13 11.65 -17.36
CA ALA A 392 6.01 12.25 -16.36
C ALA A 392 5.88 11.55 -15.01
N THR A 393 4.66 11.29 -14.54
CA THR A 393 4.41 10.65 -13.23
C THR A 393 4.93 9.22 -13.19
N LEU A 394 4.69 8.42 -14.23
CA LEU A 394 5.18 7.03 -14.30
C LEU A 394 6.71 6.97 -14.37
N GLU A 395 7.35 7.85 -15.14
CA GLU A 395 8.82 7.92 -15.22
C GLU A 395 9.44 8.41 -13.90
N GLU A 396 8.82 9.38 -13.21
CA GLU A 396 9.25 9.83 -11.89
C GLU A 396 9.19 8.73 -10.83
N LEU A 397 8.21 7.83 -10.96
CA LEU A 397 8.06 6.67 -10.08
C LEU A 397 9.02 5.52 -10.44
N GLY A 398 9.74 5.61 -11.56
CA GLY A 398 10.76 4.64 -11.97
C GLY A 398 10.31 3.63 -13.04
N ASP A 399 9.12 3.79 -13.63
CA ASP A 399 8.69 2.91 -14.71
C ASP A 399 9.36 3.26 -16.05
N ARG A 400 9.50 2.25 -16.91
CA ARG A 400 9.94 2.47 -18.30
C ARG A 400 8.74 2.89 -19.13
N VAL A 401 8.73 4.13 -19.64
CA VAL A 401 7.58 4.67 -20.39
C VAL A 401 7.98 5.02 -21.81
N ALA A 402 7.12 4.73 -22.79
CA ALA A 402 7.19 5.27 -24.15
C ALA A 402 5.86 5.95 -24.51
N VAL A 403 5.90 6.94 -25.40
CA VAL A 403 4.74 7.71 -25.87
C VAL A 403 4.76 7.76 -27.38
N TYR A 404 3.69 7.27 -28.00
CA TYR A 404 3.47 7.26 -29.44
C TYR A 404 2.13 7.91 -29.75
N GLY A 405 2.07 8.67 -30.83
CA GLY A 405 0.80 9.08 -31.41
C GLY A 405 0.23 7.95 -32.27
N PHE A 406 -1.04 8.05 -32.61
CA PHE A 406 -1.74 7.10 -33.45
C PHE A 406 -2.66 7.84 -34.42
N ARG A 407 -2.57 7.50 -35.71
CA ARG A 407 -3.50 7.93 -36.75
C ARG A 407 -3.43 6.99 -37.95
N SER A 408 -4.46 6.93 -38.76
CA SER A 408 -4.47 6.16 -40.00
C SER A 408 -4.94 6.95 -41.21
N GLN A 409 -4.49 6.52 -42.39
CA GLN A 409 -4.96 6.98 -43.68
C GLN A 409 -5.23 5.74 -44.55
N GLY A 410 -6.31 5.03 -44.21
CA GLY A 410 -6.61 3.72 -44.77
C GLY A 410 -5.66 2.62 -44.28
N ARG A 411 -5.96 1.38 -44.69
CA ARG A 411 -5.25 0.16 -44.24
C ARG A 411 -3.74 0.16 -44.54
N HIS A 412 -3.29 0.79 -45.62
CA HIS A 412 -1.89 0.76 -46.04
C HIS A 412 -1.01 1.83 -45.38
N CYS A 413 -1.59 2.67 -44.52
CA CYS A 413 -0.87 3.76 -43.86
C CYS A 413 -1.42 3.99 -42.45
N VAL A 414 -1.07 3.10 -41.53
CA VAL A 414 -1.30 3.28 -40.09
C VAL A 414 -0.01 3.83 -39.48
N GLU A 415 -0.05 5.03 -38.93
CA GLU A 415 1.13 5.77 -38.48
C GLU A 415 1.25 5.78 -36.94
N LEU A 416 2.45 5.48 -36.45
CA LEU A 416 2.84 5.56 -35.05
C LEU A 416 4.00 6.55 -34.85
N PRO A 417 3.74 7.88 -34.88
CA PRO A 417 4.77 8.88 -34.61
C PRO A 417 5.31 8.73 -33.18
N ALA A 418 6.61 8.42 -33.06
CA ALA A 418 7.31 8.27 -31.80
C ALA A 418 7.62 9.65 -31.19
N ILE A 419 6.89 10.01 -30.14
CA ILE A 419 7.11 11.24 -29.38
C ILE A 419 8.25 11.02 -28.37
N LYS A 420 8.22 9.86 -27.71
CA LYS A 420 9.20 9.41 -26.73
C LYS A 420 9.37 7.89 -26.83
N THR A 421 10.58 7.40 -27.08
CA THR A 421 10.87 5.96 -27.01
C THR A 421 11.28 5.55 -25.58
N PHE A 422 11.34 4.23 -25.30
CA PHE A 422 11.72 3.71 -23.97
C PHE A 422 13.15 4.08 -23.52
N ASP A 423 14.01 4.47 -24.46
CA ASP A 423 15.41 4.82 -24.21
C ASP A 423 15.60 6.34 -24.03
N GLN A 424 14.52 7.12 -24.19
CA GLN A 424 14.52 8.57 -24.06
C GLN A 424 13.88 8.98 -22.73
N ARG A 425 14.37 10.07 -22.13
CA ARG A 425 13.71 10.70 -20.97
C ARG A 425 12.60 11.63 -21.40
N PHE A 426 11.49 11.69 -20.64
CA PHE A 426 10.39 12.61 -20.92
C PHE A 426 10.67 14.04 -20.40
N GLY A 427 11.66 14.69 -21.00
CA GLY A 427 12.04 16.08 -20.74
C GLY A 427 11.35 17.09 -21.65
N ALA A 428 11.90 18.31 -21.71
CA ALA A 428 11.36 19.41 -22.53
C ALA A 428 11.20 19.04 -24.01
N ALA A 429 12.14 18.28 -24.57
CA ALA A 429 12.07 17.84 -25.97
C ALA A 429 10.89 16.89 -26.25
N GLY A 430 10.62 15.95 -25.34
CA GLY A 430 9.46 15.05 -25.46
C GLY A 430 8.14 15.83 -25.37
N ARG A 431 8.07 16.81 -24.46
CA ARG A 431 6.91 17.71 -24.32
C ARG A 431 6.70 18.59 -25.55
N ALA A 432 7.77 19.10 -26.16
CA ALA A 432 7.68 19.90 -27.38
C ALA A 432 7.22 19.06 -28.59
N ARG A 433 7.67 17.80 -28.71
CA ARG A 433 7.18 16.87 -29.74
C ARG A 433 5.70 16.55 -29.54
N LEU A 434 5.29 16.29 -28.31
CA LEU A 434 3.90 16.03 -27.97
C LEU A 434 3.01 17.22 -28.37
N ASP A 435 3.50 18.45 -28.21
CA ASP A 435 2.79 19.68 -28.60
C ASP A 435 2.59 19.86 -30.10
N GLN A 436 3.51 19.33 -30.88
CA GLN A 436 3.45 19.37 -32.34
C GLN A 436 2.59 18.25 -32.92
N LEU A 437 2.12 17.31 -32.10
CA LEU A 437 1.17 16.29 -32.54
C LEU A 437 -0.16 16.96 -32.85
N GLN A 438 -0.47 17.11 -34.15
CA GLN A 438 -1.72 17.69 -34.64
C GLN A 438 -2.71 16.58 -35.01
N PRO A 439 -4.00 16.74 -34.63
CA PRO A 439 -5.06 15.83 -35.05
C PRO A 439 -5.18 15.76 -36.58
N SER A 440 -5.18 14.55 -37.14
CA SER A 440 -5.30 14.31 -38.58
C SER A 440 -5.62 12.84 -38.88
N GLY A 441 -6.31 12.59 -40.00
CA GLY A 441 -6.63 11.22 -40.43
C GLY A 441 -7.71 10.54 -39.60
N TYR A 442 -7.64 9.21 -39.55
CA TYR A 442 -8.65 8.29 -39.05
C TYR A 442 -8.09 7.35 -37.96
N THR A 443 -8.90 6.40 -37.47
CA THR A 443 -8.65 5.58 -36.27
C THR A 443 -8.80 4.08 -36.56
N ARG A 444 -7.88 3.48 -37.34
CA ARG A 444 -7.82 2.02 -37.56
C ARG A 444 -7.16 1.27 -36.39
N LEU A 445 -7.81 1.34 -35.23
CA LEU A 445 -7.21 1.09 -33.92
C LEU A 445 -6.63 -0.33 -33.74
N GLY A 446 -7.25 -1.38 -34.27
CA GLY A 446 -6.75 -2.75 -34.08
C GLY A 446 -5.34 -2.95 -34.64
N ALA A 447 -5.06 -2.41 -35.83
CA ALA A 447 -3.70 -2.39 -36.38
C ALA A 447 -2.71 -1.56 -35.54
N GLY A 448 -3.17 -0.42 -35.02
CA GLY A 448 -2.39 0.42 -34.10
C GLY A 448 -2.00 -0.31 -32.81
N ILE A 449 -2.96 -1.02 -32.21
CA ILE A 449 -2.78 -1.86 -31.01
C ILE A 449 -1.74 -2.95 -31.29
N ARG A 450 -1.84 -3.66 -32.42
CA ARG A 450 -0.86 -4.70 -32.80
C ARG A 450 0.54 -4.12 -32.98
N GLY A 451 0.67 -2.99 -33.67
CA GLY A 451 1.96 -2.30 -33.85
C GLY A 451 2.57 -1.81 -32.55
N ALA A 452 1.78 -1.14 -31.70
CA ALA A 452 2.20 -0.68 -30.39
C ALA A 452 2.56 -1.87 -29.46
N GLY A 453 1.77 -2.94 -29.51
CA GLY A 453 2.01 -4.20 -28.82
C GLY A 453 3.37 -4.79 -29.16
N GLN A 454 3.73 -4.82 -30.44
CA GLN A 454 5.01 -5.34 -30.89
C GLN A 454 6.20 -4.49 -30.40
N ILE A 455 6.05 -3.15 -30.40
CA ILE A 455 7.04 -2.23 -29.82
C ILE A 455 7.20 -2.49 -28.32
N LEU A 456 6.09 -2.57 -27.59
CA LEU A 456 6.06 -2.83 -26.15
C LEU A 456 6.71 -4.19 -25.82
N LYS A 457 6.36 -5.24 -26.57
CA LYS A 457 6.92 -6.60 -26.41
C LYS A 457 8.43 -6.66 -26.63
N THR A 458 8.94 -5.91 -27.61
CA THR A 458 10.35 -5.98 -28.02
C THR A 458 11.25 -5.01 -27.26
N ARG A 459 10.73 -3.83 -26.88
CA ARG A 459 11.55 -2.71 -26.36
C ARG A 459 11.37 -2.41 -24.88
N ALA A 460 10.26 -2.83 -24.25
CA ALA A 460 9.98 -2.50 -22.85
C ALA A 460 10.98 -3.08 -21.85
N GLY A 461 11.60 -4.22 -22.14
CA GLY A 461 12.65 -4.81 -21.30
C GLY A 461 12.24 -5.14 -19.86
N THR A 462 10.94 -5.18 -19.57
CA THR A 462 10.35 -5.48 -18.26
C THR A 462 9.46 -6.73 -18.32
N PRO A 463 9.30 -7.46 -17.20
CA PRO A 463 8.38 -8.59 -17.11
C PRO A 463 6.91 -8.15 -17.18
N ASN A 464 6.54 -7.05 -16.52
CA ASN A 464 5.18 -6.51 -16.60
C ASN A 464 5.13 -5.43 -17.69
N ARG A 465 4.09 -5.49 -18.52
CA ARG A 465 3.95 -4.62 -19.69
C ARG A 465 2.49 -4.19 -19.84
N LEU A 466 2.26 -2.90 -20.04
CA LEU A 466 0.93 -2.31 -20.16
C LEU A 466 0.88 -1.39 -21.39
N LEU A 467 -0.08 -1.63 -22.27
CA LEU A 467 -0.48 -0.68 -23.31
C LEU A 467 -1.58 0.23 -22.74
N LEU A 468 -1.31 1.53 -22.68
CA LEU A 468 -2.27 2.55 -22.26
C LEU A 468 -2.76 3.32 -23.48
N VAL A 469 -4.01 3.13 -23.88
CA VAL A 469 -4.62 3.81 -25.03
C VAL A 469 -5.38 5.04 -24.53
N LEU A 470 -5.05 6.22 -25.05
CA LEU A 470 -5.79 7.45 -24.81
C LEU A 470 -6.56 7.79 -26.09
N SER A 471 -7.86 7.54 -26.10
CA SER A 471 -8.71 7.71 -27.28
C SER A 471 -10.14 8.11 -26.88
N ASP A 472 -10.84 8.76 -27.80
CA ASP A 472 -12.28 9.03 -27.68
C ASP A 472 -13.13 7.73 -27.73
N GLY A 473 -12.54 6.62 -28.12
CA GLY A 473 -13.14 5.28 -28.14
C GLY A 473 -13.89 4.95 -29.43
N PHE A 474 -13.75 5.76 -30.49
CA PHE A 474 -14.46 5.56 -31.75
C PHE A 474 -13.51 5.14 -32.89
N PRO A 475 -13.29 3.82 -33.07
CA PRO A 475 -12.48 3.33 -34.18
C PRO A 475 -13.24 3.49 -35.51
N TYR A 476 -12.71 4.31 -36.41
CA TYR A 476 -13.31 4.61 -37.72
C TYR A 476 -12.22 4.85 -38.76
N ASP A 477 -12.27 4.17 -39.90
CA ASP A 477 -11.46 4.40 -41.10
C ASP A 477 -12.22 3.87 -42.35
N VAL A 478 -11.71 4.09 -43.56
CA VAL A 478 -12.31 3.62 -44.81
C VAL A 478 -12.50 2.09 -44.77
N GLY A 479 -13.76 1.67 -44.81
CA GLY A 479 -14.16 0.26 -44.74
C GLY A 479 -13.86 -0.39 -43.38
N TYR A 480 -13.79 0.40 -42.31
CA TYR A 480 -13.48 -0.03 -40.95
C TYR A 480 -14.31 0.80 -39.97
N GLU A 481 -15.51 0.32 -39.62
CA GLU A 481 -16.45 1.05 -38.76
C GLU A 481 -17.39 0.09 -38.01
N GLY A 482 -18.04 0.61 -36.98
CA GLY A 482 -19.05 -0.09 -36.18
C GLY A 482 -18.60 -1.49 -35.74
N ARG A 483 -19.49 -2.48 -35.89
CA ARG A 483 -19.23 -3.87 -35.48
C ARG A 483 -17.94 -4.47 -36.05
N TYR A 484 -17.53 -4.10 -37.26
CA TYR A 484 -16.30 -4.60 -37.85
C TYR A 484 -15.07 -4.09 -37.10
N ALA A 485 -15.02 -2.76 -36.89
CA ALA A 485 -13.93 -2.11 -36.17
C ALA A 485 -13.84 -2.56 -34.71
N GLU A 486 -14.99 -2.71 -34.05
CA GLU A 486 -15.08 -3.19 -32.68
C GLU A 486 -14.55 -4.61 -32.53
N ALA A 487 -14.95 -5.52 -33.43
CA ALA A 487 -14.52 -6.91 -33.41
C ALA A 487 -13.01 -7.03 -33.65
N ASP A 488 -12.43 -6.25 -34.57
CA ASP A 488 -10.97 -6.24 -34.78
C ASP A 488 -10.21 -5.69 -33.57
N VAL A 489 -10.70 -4.63 -32.91
CA VAL A 489 -10.10 -4.12 -31.67
C VAL A 489 -10.16 -5.16 -30.56
N THR A 490 -11.31 -5.82 -30.36
CA THR A 490 -11.45 -6.91 -29.38
C THR A 490 -10.45 -8.02 -29.66
N LYS A 491 -10.29 -8.43 -30.93
CA LYS A 491 -9.27 -9.42 -31.31
C LYS A 491 -7.85 -8.96 -31.03
N ALA A 492 -7.50 -7.72 -31.37
CA ALA A 492 -6.18 -7.17 -31.09
C ALA A 492 -5.86 -7.17 -29.58
N ILE A 493 -6.85 -6.92 -28.72
CA ILE A 493 -6.69 -6.97 -27.26
C ILE A 493 -6.55 -8.41 -26.76
N GLU A 494 -7.32 -9.37 -27.29
CA GLU A 494 -7.16 -10.80 -26.99
C GLU A 494 -5.75 -11.31 -27.36
N GLU A 495 -5.21 -10.84 -28.47
CA GLU A 495 -3.85 -11.12 -28.92
C GLU A 495 -2.81 -10.55 -27.94
N LEU A 496 -2.94 -9.28 -27.54
CA LEU A 496 -2.07 -8.67 -26.52
C LEU A 496 -2.07 -9.46 -25.20
N ARG A 497 -3.26 -9.83 -24.72
CA ARG A 497 -3.39 -10.63 -23.49
C ARG A 497 -2.70 -11.98 -23.64
N SER A 498 -2.85 -12.63 -24.79
CA SER A 498 -2.19 -13.91 -25.09
C SER A 498 -0.66 -13.79 -25.13
N ASP A 499 -0.14 -12.60 -25.45
CA ASP A 499 1.28 -12.25 -25.42
C ASP A 499 1.78 -11.76 -24.04
N GLY A 500 0.93 -11.78 -23.01
CA GLY A 500 1.28 -11.35 -21.65
C GLY A 500 1.32 -9.82 -21.47
N LEU A 501 0.64 -9.06 -22.33
CA LEU A 501 0.59 -7.60 -22.31
C LEU A 501 -0.78 -7.12 -21.80
N GLY A 502 -0.81 -6.33 -20.74
CA GLY A 502 -2.04 -5.70 -20.26
C GLY A 502 -2.48 -4.57 -21.20
N CYS A 503 -3.77 -4.27 -21.23
CA CYS A 503 -4.30 -3.16 -22.02
C CYS A 503 -5.31 -2.36 -21.19
N LEU A 504 -5.15 -1.03 -21.15
CA LEU A 504 -6.06 -0.09 -20.49
C LEU A 504 -6.39 1.05 -21.45
N CYS A 505 -7.67 1.31 -21.68
CA CYS A 505 -8.15 2.44 -22.47
C CYS A 505 -8.72 3.52 -21.56
N LEU A 506 -8.22 4.75 -21.68
CA LEU A 506 -8.77 5.92 -20.99
C LEU A 506 -9.39 6.87 -22.01
N THR A 507 -10.66 7.17 -21.82
CA THR A 507 -11.40 8.17 -22.62
C THR A 507 -11.50 9.46 -21.83
N ILE A 508 -10.83 10.51 -22.30
CA ILE A 508 -10.72 11.81 -21.62
C ILE A 508 -11.31 12.90 -22.52
N GLY A 509 -12.21 13.71 -21.95
CA GLY A 509 -12.71 14.94 -22.58
C GLY A 509 -14.02 14.81 -23.37
N ALA A 510 -14.52 13.59 -23.61
CA ALA A 510 -15.76 13.36 -24.35
C ALA A 510 -16.96 13.13 -23.41
N THR A 511 -18.09 13.80 -23.65
CA THR A 511 -19.35 13.68 -22.88
C THR A 511 -20.31 12.60 -23.39
N GLY A 512 -19.93 11.85 -24.43
CA GLY A 512 -20.77 10.82 -25.05
C GLY A 512 -20.68 9.45 -24.37
N GLN A 513 -21.62 8.56 -24.70
CA GLN A 513 -21.52 7.13 -24.36
C GLN A 513 -20.23 6.57 -24.98
N ALA A 514 -19.14 6.57 -24.22
CA ALA A 514 -17.91 5.90 -24.62
C ALA A 514 -18.26 4.46 -25.00
N HIS A 515 -17.84 4.04 -26.19
CA HIS A 515 -18.16 2.73 -26.73
C HIS A 515 -17.39 1.64 -25.95
N ARG A 516 -17.95 1.27 -24.78
CA ARG A 516 -17.47 0.24 -23.85
C ARG A 516 -17.22 -1.17 -24.45
N PRO A 517 -17.91 -1.64 -25.51
CA PRO A 517 -17.86 -3.06 -25.87
C PRO A 517 -16.48 -3.65 -26.23
N ALA A 518 -15.55 -2.88 -26.79
CA ALA A 518 -14.33 -3.47 -27.36
C ALA A 518 -13.24 -3.81 -26.31
N PHE A 519 -13.10 -2.99 -25.27
CA PHE A 519 -12.03 -3.10 -24.25
C PHE A 519 -12.46 -3.88 -22.99
N GLY A 520 -13.76 -4.19 -22.85
CA GLY A 520 -14.31 -4.83 -21.65
C GLY A 520 -14.43 -3.88 -20.45
N ALA A 521 -15.16 -4.29 -19.42
CA ALA A 521 -15.44 -3.44 -18.25
C ALA A 521 -14.23 -3.15 -17.35
N ALA A 522 -13.25 -4.07 -17.31
CA ALA A 522 -12.05 -3.93 -16.47
C ALA A 522 -10.88 -3.23 -17.18
N GLY A 523 -10.93 -3.09 -18.50
CA GLY A 523 -9.88 -2.48 -19.34
C GLY A 523 -10.22 -1.08 -19.86
N HIS A 524 -11.27 -0.43 -19.37
CA HIS A 524 -11.73 0.87 -19.86
C HIS A 524 -12.22 1.78 -18.73
N ALA A 525 -11.83 3.06 -18.78
CA ALA A 525 -12.38 4.11 -17.92
C ALA A 525 -12.58 5.41 -18.72
N ALA A 526 -13.62 6.18 -18.36
CA ALA A 526 -13.96 7.43 -19.03
C ALA A 526 -14.19 8.55 -18.02
N ALA A 527 -13.71 9.76 -18.33
CA ALA A 527 -13.90 10.96 -17.53
C ALA A 527 -13.74 12.23 -18.36
N MET A 528 -14.15 13.38 -17.82
CA MET A 528 -13.91 14.66 -18.50
C MET A 528 -12.45 15.11 -18.36
N THR A 529 -11.81 14.77 -17.24
CA THR A 529 -10.43 15.16 -16.94
C THR A 529 -9.63 14.00 -16.37
N LEU A 530 -8.30 14.03 -16.51
CA LEU A 530 -7.43 13.02 -15.89
C LEU A 530 -7.57 13.02 -14.35
N ALA A 531 -7.76 14.19 -13.74
CA ALA A 531 -7.87 14.35 -12.29
C ALA A 531 -9.05 13.57 -11.69
N GLU A 532 -10.13 13.36 -12.45
CA GLU A 532 -11.26 12.53 -12.04
C GLU A 532 -10.92 11.03 -11.99
N LEU A 533 -10.00 10.57 -12.84
CA LEU A 533 -9.54 9.18 -12.89
C LEU A 533 -8.39 8.89 -11.92
N SER A 534 -7.62 9.93 -11.56
CA SER A 534 -6.46 9.82 -10.65
C SER A 534 -6.73 9.02 -9.37
N PRO A 535 -7.87 9.17 -8.66
CA PRO A 535 -8.17 8.43 -7.43
C PRO A 535 -8.31 6.91 -7.59
N GLN A 536 -8.62 6.42 -8.79
CA GLN A 536 -8.88 5.00 -9.11
C GLN A 536 -7.77 4.38 -9.98
N MET A 537 -6.71 5.13 -10.28
CA MET A 537 -5.68 4.69 -11.23
C MET A 537 -4.92 3.44 -10.77
N ASP A 538 -4.76 3.25 -9.46
CA ASP A 538 -4.16 2.04 -8.87
C ASP A 538 -4.99 0.79 -9.16
N GLU A 539 -6.30 0.89 -8.99
CA GLU A 539 -7.26 -0.18 -9.28
C GLU A 539 -7.30 -0.50 -10.79
N LEU A 540 -7.35 0.53 -11.65
CA LEU A 540 -7.38 0.36 -13.10
C LEU A 540 -6.11 -0.31 -13.64
N PHE A 541 -4.93 0.11 -13.18
CA PHE A 541 -3.66 -0.51 -13.57
C PHE A 541 -3.58 -1.95 -13.07
N SER A 542 -3.99 -2.19 -11.82
CA SER A 542 -3.96 -3.53 -11.24
C SER A 542 -4.93 -4.48 -11.94
N ALA A 543 -6.13 -4.02 -12.29
CA ALA A 543 -7.12 -4.81 -13.02
C ALA A 543 -6.64 -5.17 -14.43
N ALA A 544 -6.13 -4.19 -15.18
CA ALA A 544 -5.60 -4.41 -16.54
C ALA A 544 -4.39 -5.37 -16.57
N LEU A 545 -3.57 -5.36 -15.51
CA LEU A 545 -2.44 -6.29 -15.36
C LEU A 545 -2.87 -7.65 -14.79
N ALA A 546 -3.92 -7.71 -13.98
CA ALA A 546 -4.44 -8.95 -13.40
C ALA A 546 -5.22 -9.81 -14.41
N GLU A 547 -5.82 -9.20 -15.43
CA GLU A 547 -6.46 -9.94 -16.54
C GLU A 547 -5.47 -10.89 -17.27
N LEU A 548 -4.16 -10.68 -17.11
CA LEU A 548 -3.10 -11.57 -17.61
C LEU A 548 -3.03 -12.92 -16.86
N ALA A 549 -3.53 -12.95 -15.61
CA ALA A 549 -3.42 -14.10 -14.72
C ALA A 549 -4.66 -15.01 -14.72
N ALA A 550 -5.72 -14.65 -15.47
CA ALA A 550 -6.92 -15.47 -15.56
C ALA A 550 -6.68 -16.69 -16.48
N PRO A 551 -6.90 -17.93 -16.01
CA PRO A 551 -6.81 -19.11 -16.87
C PRO A 551 -7.88 -19.02 -17.97
N ARG A 552 -7.49 -19.30 -19.22
CA ARG A 552 -8.43 -19.35 -20.35
C ARG A 552 -9.58 -20.32 -20.00
N PRO A 553 -10.86 -19.95 -20.19
CA PRO A 553 -11.91 -20.95 -20.21
C PRO A 553 -11.55 -21.96 -21.30
N GLY A 554 -11.41 -23.23 -20.91
CA GLY A 554 -11.11 -24.31 -21.85
C GLY A 554 -12.17 -24.38 -22.95
N PRO A 555 -11.84 -24.94 -24.13
CA PRO A 555 -12.80 -25.06 -25.22
C PRO A 555 -14.07 -25.77 -24.73
N PRO A 556 -15.27 -25.35 -25.18
CA PRO A 556 -16.49 -26.04 -24.83
C PRO A 556 -16.35 -27.51 -25.23
N ARG A 557 -16.55 -28.41 -24.26
CA ARG A 557 -16.59 -29.84 -24.55
C ARG A 557 -17.72 -30.05 -25.56
N SER A 558 -17.36 -30.44 -26.78
CA SER A 558 -18.30 -30.93 -27.78
C SER A 558 -19.01 -32.15 -27.20
N GLY A 559 -20.27 -31.96 -26.81
CA GLY A 559 -21.22 -33.03 -26.47
C GLY A 559 -22.02 -33.44 -27.67
#